data_AF-A0A3Q2GR66-F1
#
_entry.id   AF-A0A3Q2GR66-F1
#
_cell.length_a   1.000
_cell.length_b   1.000
_cell.length_c   1.000
_cell.angle_alpha   90.00
_cell.angle_beta   90.00
_cell.angle_gamma   90.00
#
_symmetry.space_group_name_H-M   'P 1'
#
loop_
_entity.id
_entity.type
_entity.pdbx_description
1 polymer ?
#
loop_
_entity_poly.entity_id
_entity_poly.type
_entity_poly.pdbx_seq_one_letter_code
_entity_poly.pdbx_strand_id
1 'polypeptide(L)'
;KQLIFCVLLSQVGQVCRLSQESSLRRCRTPDGKICSGRGECDCGICLCEAADPGKFFGPRCECHDWVCSTHNGLICNGTCHCGSCMCDNNNEKGLVTGRFCECDDSECLDEDTGEVCGGHGQCYCGNCYCAAGWHGDKCEFQCDISPWESKRKCTSPDGKICSNRGTCVCGECTCHDVDPSGDWGDIHGDTCECDERNCQSTYDRYTDDFCSGHGQCNCGTCDCKEGWTGKKCEHPLSCSLSLDSSLKKCRGTSTLPCNGRGQCLCGQCICHPPGDSRIHGKNCECDDRQCEDMEGEVCGGHGYCSCGRCICEKGWFGKLCQFPRSCDMSDAQSKELCETEDGVICSGKGSCHCGQCICSPQEWWVSGEYCECDDRECDKHDGLICTGNGVCNCGSCDCWEGWTGNACEIWVGEEY
;
A
#
# COMPACT_ATOMS: atom_id res chain seq x y z
N LYS A 1 -35.39 58.43 -22.63
CA LYS A 1 -36.37 58.81 -21.57
C LYS A 1 -36.15 57.91 -20.37
N GLN A 2 -35.25 58.28 -19.44
CA GLN A 2 -35.34 57.98 -18.00
C GLN A 2 -34.07 58.49 -17.32
N LEU A 3 -34.24 59.49 -16.46
CA LEU A 3 -33.72 59.53 -15.09
C LEU A 3 -34.18 60.86 -14.49
N ILE A 4 -35.24 60.77 -13.69
CA ILE A 4 -35.71 61.80 -12.76
C ILE A 4 -35.31 61.29 -11.37
N PHE A 5 -34.88 62.22 -10.51
CA PHE A 5 -34.47 62.11 -9.10
C PHE A 5 -33.06 61.51 -8.92
N CYS A 6 -32.04 62.28 -8.57
CA CYS A 6 -31.98 63.14 -7.39
C CYS A 6 -31.25 64.47 -7.69
N VAL A 7 -31.98 65.46 -8.19
CA VAL A 7 -31.58 66.87 -8.04
C VAL A 7 -32.11 67.32 -6.70
N LEU A 8 -31.22 67.76 -5.81
CA LEU A 8 -31.40 68.75 -4.72
C LEU A 8 -30.18 68.59 -3.79
N LEU A 9 -29.14 69.42 -3.88
CA LEU A 9 -29.15 70.74 -3.21
C LEU A 9 -28.12 71.76 -3.76
N SER A 10 -27.43 71.49 -4.87
CA SER A 10 -26.33 72.38 -5.33
C SER A 10 -26.52 73.07 -6.69
N GLN A 11 -27.56 72.75 -7.46
CA GLN A 11 -27.76 73.32 -8.80
C GLN A 11 -29.21 73.81 -9.01
N VAL A 12 -29.36 75.12 -9.20
CA VAL A 12 -30.54 75.74 -9.82
C VAL A 12 -30.01 76.55 -11.00
N GLY A 13 -30.41 76.19 -12.23
CA GLY A 13 -30.04 76.92 -13.45
C GLY A 13 -28.63 76.68 -14.00
N GLN A 14 -28.05 75.47 -13.82
CA GLN A 14 -26.71 75.09 -14.34
C GLN A 14 -25.52 75.93 -13.85
N VAL A 15 -25.67 76.72 -12.78
CA VAL A 15 -24.55 77.46 -12.16
C VAL A 15 -24.18 76.81 -10.82
N CYS A 16 -22.91 76.40 -10.69
CA CYS A 16 -22.40 75.77 -9.48
C CYS A 16 -22.30 76.78 -8.32
N ARG A 17 -22.90 76.45 -7.16
CA ARG A 17 -22.83 77.29 -5.93
C ARG A 17 -21.58 77.06 -5.06
N LEU A 18 -20.80 76.00 -5.33
CA LEU A 18 -19.57 75.72 -4.60
C LEU A 18 -18.40 76.51 -5.20
N SER A 19 -17.48 76.99 -4.37
CA SER A 19 -16.19 77.49 -4.87
C SER A 19 -15.43 76.35 -5.55
N GLN A 20 -14.60 76.68 -6.54
CA GLN A 20 -13.85 75.67 -7.31
C GLN A 20 -13.04 74.74 -6.39
N GLU A 21 -12.44 75.29 -5.33
CA GLU A 21 -11.68 74.51 -4.35
C GLU A 21 -12.57 73.57 -3.52
N SER A 22 -13.79 74.01 -3.15
CA SER A 22 -14.73 73.21 -2.37
C SER A 22 -15.42 72.13 -3.20
N SER A 23 -15.68 72.41 -4.48
CA SER A 23 -16.11 71.42 -5.47
C SER A 23 -15.07 70.30 -5.60
N LEU A 24 -13.80 70.67 -5.85
CA LEU A 24 -12.71 69.71 -5.99
C LEU A 24 -12.46 68.90 -4.71
N ARG A 25 -12.59 69.50 -3.52
CA ARG A 25 -12.48 68.77 -2.24
C ARG A 25 -13.51 67.65 -2.09
N ARG A 26 -14.75 67.82 -2.58
CA ARG A 26 -15.79 66.79 -2.48
C ARG A 26 -15.52 65.60 -3.40
N CYS A 27 -14.98 65.87 -4.58
CA CYS A 27 -14.60 64.87 -5.57
C CYS A 27 -13.25 64.18 -5.28
N ARG A 28 -12.47 64.68 -4.32
CA ARG A 28 -11.15 64.15 -4.01
C ARG A 28 -11.25 62.83 -3.23
N THR A 29 -10.53 61.82 -3.68
CA THR A 29 -10.40 60.51 -3.06
C THR A 29 -9.28 60.51 -1.99
N PRO A 30 -9.23 59.51 -1.08
CA PRO A 30 -8.21 59.44 -0.03
C PRO A 30 -6.76 59.40 -0.53
N ASP A 31 -6.53 58.86 -1.74
CA ASP A 31 -5.25 58.86 -2.47
C ASP A 31 -4.94 60.19 -3.17
N GLY A 32 -5.77 61.22 -2.97
CA GLY A 32 -5.54 62.58 -3.45
C GLY A 32 -5.99 62.86 -4.88
N LYS A 33 -6.50 61.85 -5.60
CA LYS A 33 -7.01 61.99 -6.98
C LYS A 33 -8.40 62.62 -6.99
N ILE A 34 -8.76 63.28 -8.08
CA ILE A 34 -10.12 63.79 -8.31
C ILE A 34 -10.86 62.72 -9.10
N CYS A 35 -12.01 62.28 -8.59
CA CYS A 35 -12.84 61.24 -9.22
C CYS A 35 -12.05 59.98 -9.62
N SER A 36 -11.17 59.53 -8.71
CA SER A 36 -10.26 58.39 -8.90
C SER A 36 -9.35 58.47 -10.13
N GLY A 37 -9.27 59.64 -10.79
CA GLY A 37 -8.58 59.84 -12.07
C GLY A 37 -9.31 59.26 -13.29
N ARG A 38 -10.61 58.98 -13.18
CA ARG A 38 -11.42 58.27 -14.19
C ARG A 38 -12.74 59.00 -14.51
N GLY A 39 -12.74 60.31 -14.30
CA GLY A 39 -13.92 61.16 -14.41
C GLY A 39 -13.59 62.61 -14.09
N GLU A 40 -14.52 63.50 -14.43
CA GLU A 40 -14.40 64.93 -14.19
C GLU A 40 -15.28 65.35 -13.02
N CYS A 41 -14.79 66.28 -12.19
CA CYS A 41 -15.57 66.82 -11.08
C CYS A 41 -16.38 68.03 -11.54
N ASP A 42 -17.71 67.89 -11.59
CA ASP A 42 -18.63 69.00 -11.79
C ASP A 42 -19.40 69.29 -10.50
N CYS A 43 -19.19 70.50 -9.96
CA CYS A 43 -19.86 71.00 -8.77
C CYS A 43 -19.93 70.03 -7.56
N GLY A 44 -18.82 69.35 -7.26
CA GLY A 44 -18.71 68.43 -6.14
C GLY A 44 -19.30 67.03 -6.39
N ILE A 45 -19.66 66.73 -7.64
CA ILE A 45 -20.12 65.44 -8.12
C ILE A 45 -19.16 64.96 -9.20
N CYS A 46 -18.79 63.68 -9.14
CA CYS A 46 -17.94 63.08 -10.17
C CYS A 46 -18.78 62.57 -11.35
N LEU A 47 -18.46 63.06 -12.54
CA LEU A 47 -18.98 62.60 -13.83
C LEU A 47 -17.99 61.57 -14.37
N CYS A 48 -18.33 60.29 -14.23
CA CYS A 48 -17.43 59.20 -14.59
C CYS A 48 -17.33 59.00 -16.10
N GLU A 49 -16.12 58.71 -16.58
CA GLU A 49 -15.89 58.42 -17.99
C GLU A 49 -16.55 57.09 -18.38
N ALA A 50 -17.15 57.08 -19.57
CA ALA A 50 -17.78 55.92 -20.18
C ALA A 50 -17.12 55.66 -21.54
N ALA A 51 -15.94 55.03 -21.52
CA ALA A 51 -15.19 54.66 -22.72
C ALA A 51 -14.83 53.16 -22.68
N ASP A 52 -14.80 52.49 -23.83
CA ASP A 52 -14.45 51.07 -23.89
C ASP A 52 -13.07 50.78 -23.25
N PRO A 53 -12.93 49.70 -22.45
CA PRO A 53 -13.80 48.53 -22.42
C PRO A 53 -14.80 48.48 -21.25
N GLY A 54 -15.18 49.61 -20.64
CA GLY A 54 -16.20 49.62 -19.58
C GLY A 54 -16.56 50.98 -19.00
N LYS A 55 -17.66 51.05 -18.23
CA LYS A 55 -18.11 52.28 -17.57
C LYS A 55 -17.62 52.30 -16.11
N PHE A 56 -17.19 53.47 -15.66
CA PHE A 56 -16.86 53.70 -14.25
C PHE A 56 -18.06 54.22 -13.47
N PHE A 57 -18.23 53.79 -12.23
CA PHE A 57 -19.37 54.12 -11.39
C PHE A 57 -18.93 54.40 -9.94
N GLY A 58 -19.85 54.94 -9.14
CA GLY A 58 -19.61 55.32 -7.75
C GLY A 58 -19.51 56.84 -7.58
N PRO A 59 -19.68 57.36 -6.35
CA PRO A 59 -19.72 58.80 -6.06
C PRO A 59 -18.40 59.52 -6.40
N ARG A 60 -17.29 58.79 -6.56
CA ARG A 60 -15.98 59.28 -6.99
C ARG A 60 -15.37 58.43 -8.12
N CYS A 61 -16.18 57.73 -8.90
CA CYS A 61 -15.73 56.88 -10.02
C CYS A 61 -14.71 55.79 -9.61
N GLU A 62 -14.87 55.27 -8.41
CA GLU A 62 -13.98 54.28 -7.78
C GLU A 62 -14.28 52.83 -8.21
N CYS A 63 -15.44 52.56 -8.79
CA CYS A 63 -15.90 51.24 -9.21
C CYS A 63 -15.85 51.07 -10.75
N HIS A 64 -15.63 49.83 -11.22
CA HIS A 64 -15.64 49.44 -12.64
C HIS A 64 -16.31 48.06 -12.79
N ASP A 65 -17.00 47.79 -13.91
CA ASP A 65 -17.75 46.55 -14.14
C ASP A 65 -16.89 45.26 -14.07
N TRP A 66 -15.57 45.34 -14.25
CA TRP A 66 -14.68 44.17 -14.40
C TRP A 66 -14.08 43.63 -13.08
N VAL A 67 -14.44 44.18 -11.92
CA VAL A 67 -13.79 43.82 -10.64
C VAL A 67 -14.27 42.47 -10.07
N CYS A 68 -15.39 41.90 -10.54
CA CYS A 68 -15.92 40.63 -10.03
C CYS A 68 -15.50 39.38 -10.82
N SER A 69 -14.80 39.49 -11.96
CA SER A 69 -14.52 38.31 -12.80
C SER A 69 -13.58 37.30 -12.12
N THR A 70 -12.73 37.76 -11.20
CA THR A 70 -11.92 36.93 -10.30
C THR A 70 -11.36 37.79 -9.17
N HIS A 71 -11.87 37.67 -7.95
CA HIS A 71 -11.15 38.12 -6.74
C HIS A 71 -10.74 36.86 -5.96
N ASN A 72 -9.44 36.64 -5.79
CA ASN A 72 -8.88 35.35 -5.32
C ASN A 72 -9.26 34.12 -6.17
N GLY A 73 -9.49 34.29 -7.47
CA GLY A 73 -9.72 33.16 -8.40
C GLY A 73 -11.13 32.56 -8.44
N LEU A 74 -12.09 33.11 -7.68
CA LEU A 74 -13.49 32.64 -7.68
C LEU A 74 -14.39 33.60 -8.48
N ILE A 75 -15.31 33.03 -9.24
CA ILE A 75 -16.25 33.72 -10.15
C ILE A 75 -17.57 33.95 -9.40
N CYS A 76 -18.10 35.18 -9.44
CA CYS A 76 -19.43 35.51 -8.89
C CYS A 76 -20.54 34.86 -9.75
N ASN A 77 -21.39 34.02 -9.13
CA ASN A 77 -22.48 33.31 -9.81
C ASN A 77 -23.84 34.05 -9.75
N GLY A 78 -23.79 35.39 -9.81
CA GLY A 78 -24.97 36.27 -9.71
C GLY A 78 -24.70 37.66 -10.28
N THR A 79 -25.54 38.65 -9.96
CA THR A 79 -25.38 40.02 -10.43
C THR A 79 -24.33 40.79 -9.60
N CYS A 80 -23.24 41.23 -10.23
CA CYS A 80 -22.20 42.00 -9.55
C CYS A 80 -22.58 43.48 -9.42
N HIS A 81 -22.52 44.00 -8.19
CA HIS A 81 -22.74 45.41 -7.89
C HIS A 81 -21.58 45.97 -7.04
N CYS A 82 -20.67 46.72 -7.68
CA CYS A 82 -19.57 47.46 -7.05
C CYS A 82 -18.74 46.59 -6.06
N GLY A 83 -18.27 45.44 -6.53
CA GLY A 83 -17.38 44.54 -5.79
C GLY A 83 -18.08 43.58 -4.81
N SER A 84 -19.42 43.63 -4.73
CA SER A 84 -20.23 42.65 -4.00
C SER A 84 -21.04 41.81 -5.00
N CYS A 85 -21.06 40.49 -4.81
CA CYS A 85 -21.88 39.58 -5.60
C CYS A 85 -23.30 39.56 -5.01
N MET A 86 -24.31 39.87 -5.82
CA MET A 86 -25.73 39.75 -5.44
C MET A 86 -26.27 38.45 -6.03
N CYS A 87 -26.79 37.57 -5.18
CA CYS A 87 -27.28 36.27 -5.64
C CYS A 87 -28.67 36.41 -6.27
N ASP A 88 -28.83 35.90 -7.48
CA ASP A 88 -30.08 35.98 -8.24
C ASP A 88 -31.09 34.99 -7.67
N ASN A 89 -31.95 35.46 -6.76
CA ASN A 89 -33.03 34.66 -6.19
C ASN A 89 -34.26 34.69 -7.12
N ASN A 90 -34.20 33.92 -8.22
CA ASN A 90 -35.32 33.82 -9.17
C ASN A 90 -36.57 33.15 -8.59
N ASN A 91 -36.43 32.42 -7.48
CA ASN A 91 -37.54 31.90 -6.69
C ASN A 91 -37.55 32.65 -5.36
N GLU A 92 -38.69 33.22 -4.96
CA GLU A 92 -38.92 34.08 -3.76
C GLU A 92 -38.46 33.51 -2.40
N LYS A 93 -37.82 32.33 -2.39
CA LYS A 93 -37.37 31.57 -1.22
C LYS A 93 -35.91 31.81 -0.83
N GLY A 94 -35.10 32.51 -1.64
CA GLY A 94 -33.79 32.99 -1.20
C GLY A 94 -32.72 31.92 -0.93
N LEU A 95 -32.61 30.89 -1.79
CA LEU A 95 -31.78 29.71 -1.53
C LEU A 95 -30.32 29.82 -2.00
N VAL A 96 -29.97 30.80 -2.83
CA VAL A 96 -28.57 30.99 -3.23
C VAL A 96 -27.93 32.01 -2.30
N THR A 97 -26.92 31.58 -1.55
CA THR A 97 -26.24 32.36 -0.52
C THR A 97 -24.71 32.29 -0.65
N GLY A 98 -23.99 33.04 0.17
CA GLY A 98 -22.51 33.10 0.11
C GLY A 98 -21.98 34.43 -0.44
N ARG A 99 -20.68 34.65 -0.30
CA ARG A 99 -20.03 35.92 -0.67
C ARG A 99 -19.91 36.09 -2.19
N PHE A 100 -19.90 34.97 -2.90
CA PHE A 100 -19.77 34.84 -4.35
C PHE A 100 -20.96 34.07 -4.97
N CYS A 101 -22.02 33.82 -4.20
CA CYS A 101 -23.18 33.02 -4.60
C CYS A 101 -22.79 31.57 -4.95
N GLU A 102 -21.87 31.03 -4.16
CA GLU A 102 -21.30 29.71 -4.30
C GLU A 102 -22.13 28.60 -3.64
N CYS A 103 -23.08 28.97 -2.78
CA CYS A 103 -23.95 28.03 -2.08
C CYS A 103 -25.35 28.07 -2.67
N ASP A 104 -25.82 26.93 -3.17
CA ASP A 104 -27.18 26.77 -3.67
C ASP A 104 -27.93 25.77 -2.79
N ASP A 105 -28.77 26.28 -1.89
CA ASP A 105 -29.60 25.46 -0.99
C ASP A 105 -30.84 24.89 -1.70
N SER A 106 -31.01 25.14 -3.01
CA SER A 106 -32.09 24.52 -3.78
C SER A 106 -31.94 23.01 -3.91
N GLU A 107 -30.72 22.49 -3.81
CA GLU A 107 -30.45 21.04 -3.79
C GLU A 107 -31.08 20.33 -2.58
N CYS A 108 -31.23 21.04 -1.47
CA CYS A 108 -31.87 20.55 -0.25
C CYS A 108 -33.41 20.55 -0.32
N LEU A 109 -34.01 21.17 -1.33
CA LEU A 109 -35.46 21.17 -1.48
C LEU A 109 -35.93 19.83 -2.03
N ASP A 110 -36.93 19.27 -1.37
CA ASP A 110 -37.70 18.16 -1.89
C ASP A 110 -38.77 18.71 -2.86
N GLU A 111 -38.78 18.22 -4.11
CA GLU A 111 -39.67 18.74 -5.16
C GLU A 111 -41.13 18.30 -4.95
N ASP A 112 -41.35 17.17 -4.26
CA ASP A 112 -42.67 16.58 -4.05
C ASP A 112 -43.40 17.21 -2.85
N THR A 113 -42.65 17.50 -1.78
CA THR A 113 -43.18 18.07 -0.53
C THR A 113 -42.96 19.58 -0.42
N GLY A 114 -41.99 20.12 -1.16
CA GLY A 114 -41.59 21.53 -1.09
C GLY A 114 -40.86 21.91 0.21
N GLU A 115 -40.50 20.92 1.03
CA GLU A 115 -39.80 21.08 2.30
C GLU A 115 -38.29 21.03 2.12
N VAL A 116 -37.56 21.79 2.93
CA VAL A 116 -36.08 21.75 2.97
C VAL A 116 -35.67 20.57 3.85
N CYS A 117 -34.86 19.66 3.31
CA CYS A 117 -34.41 18.44 4.00
C CYS A 117 -35.57 17.64 4.59
N GLY A 118 -36.64 17.45 3.81
CA GLY A 118 -37.82 16.66 4.18
C GLY A 118 -38.51 17.11 5.47
N GLY A 119 -38.28 18.36 5.90
CA GLY A 119 -38.79 18.88 7.19
C GLY A 119 -38.04 18.37 8.43
N HIS A 120 -37.02 17.54 8.23
CA HIS A 120 -36.31 16.80 9.28
C HIS A 120 -34.81 17.12 9.35
N GLY A 121 -34.38 18.23 8.76
CA GLY A 121 -32.98 18.65 8.77
C GLY A 121 -32.78 20.14 8.57
N GLN A 122 -31.51 20.55 8.56
CA GLN A 122 -31.07 21.91 8.22
C GLN A 122 -30.18 21.84 6.99
N CYS A 123 -30.43 22.67 5.99
CA CYS A 123 -29.59 22.78 4.81
C CYS A 123 -28.42 23.74 5.07
N TYR A 124 -27.22 23.34 4.68
CA TYR A 124 -26.07 24.23 4.60
C TYR A 124 -25.34 23.99 3.29
N CYS A 125 -25.41 24.97 2.38
CA CYS A 125 -24.69 24.98 1.11
C CYS A 125 -24.94 23.69 0.30
N GLY A 126 -26.22 23.40 0.03
CA GLY A 126 -26.64 22.22 -0.74
C GLY A 126 -26.63 20.88 0.01
N ASN A 127 -26.14 20.83 1.26
CA ASN A 127 -26.06 19.60 2.05
C ASN A 127 -27.06 19.61 3.21
N CYS A 128 -27.84 18.54 3.35
CA CYS A 128 -28.78 18.39 4.46
C CYS A 128 -28.13 17.76 5.69
N TYR A 129 -28.29 18.42 6.83
CA TYR A 129 -27.85 17.95 8.14
C TYR A 129 -29.09 17.49 8.91
N CYS A 130 -29.29 16.18 8.94
CA CYS A 130 -30.50 15.57 9.47
C CYS A 130 -30.58 15.61 11.00
N ALA A 131 -31.82 15.73 11.49
CA ALA A 131 -32.13 15.56 12.90
C ALA A 131 -31.90 14.10 13.32
N ALA A 132 -31.66 13.89 14.63
CA ALA A 132 -31.38 12.56 15.16
C ALA A 132 -32.51 11.56 14.83
N GLY A 133 -32.16 10.43 14.21
CA GLY A 133 -33.11 9.40 13.78
C GLY A 133 -33.60 9.56 12.33
N TRP A 134 -33.10 10.57 11.60
CA TRP A 134 -33.35 10.76 10.18
C TRP A 134 -32.04 10.67 9.38
N HIS A 135 -32.13 10.15 8.16
CA HIS A 135 -30.99 10.01 7.24
C HIS A 135 -31.45 10.06 5.77
N GLY A 136 -30.49 9.99 4.85
CA GLY A 136 -30.71 10.25 3.43
C GLY A 136 -30.19 11.62 3.03
N ASP A 137 -30.01 11.84 1.73
CA ASP A 137 -29.44 13.07 1.20
C ASP A 137 -30.36 14.28 1.43
N LYS A 138 -31.67 14.04 1.63
CA LYS A 138 -32.68 15.04 1.99
C LYS A 138 -33.38 14.73 3.32
N CYS A 139 -32.80 13.88 4.18
CA CYS A 139 -33.37 13.49 5.47
C CYS A 139 -34.78 12.87 5.41
N GLU A 140 -35.08 12.15 4.34
CA GLU A 140 -36.40 11.58 4.03
C GLU A 140 -36.66 10.24 4.72
N PHE A 141 -35.61 9.57 5.22
CA PHE A 141 -35.72 8.24 5.83
C PHE A 141 -35.63 8.31 7.35
N GLN A 142 -36.62 7.72 8.02
CA GLN A 142 -36.62 7.57 9.47
C GLN A 142 -36.05 6.20 9.87
N CYS A 143 -35.16 6.18 10.87
CA CYS A 143 -34.73 4.94 11.48
C CYS A 143 -35.86 4.33 12.34
N ASP A 144 -36.13 3.04 12.16
CA ASP A 144 -37.05 2.26 13.02
C ASP A 144 -36.52 2.05 14.44
N ILE A 145 -35.23 2.29 14.64
CA ILE A 145 -34.54 2.15 15.92
C ILE A 145 -34.09 3.49 16.46
N SER A 146 -33.95 3.54 17.78
CA SER A 146 -33.51 4.74 18.47
C SER A 146 -32.05 5.11 18.16
N PRO A 147 -31.65 6.41 18.27
CA PRO A 147 -30.28 6.83 18.04
C PRO A 147 -29.24 6.12 18.93
N TRP A 148 -29.62 5.79 20.17
CA TRP A 148 -28.73 5.08 21.10
C TRP A 148 -28.52 3.62 20.69
N GLU A 149 -29.56 2.98 20.15
CA GLU A 149 -29.53 1.60 19.69
C GLU A 149 -28.76 1.48 18.37
N SER A 150 -28.97 2.44 17.45
CA SER A 150 -28.15 2.59 16.24
C SER A 150 -26.67 2.70 16.59
N LYS A 151 -26.32 3.59 17.52
CA LYS A 151 -24.94 3.74 17.97
C LYS A 151 -24.38 2.44 18.55
N ARG A 152 -25.14 1.73 19.39
CA ARG A 152 -24.71 0.45 19.96
C ARG A 152 -24.42 -0.61 18.90
N LYS A 153 -25.30 -0.79 17.92
CA LYS A 153 -25.13 -1.80 16.86
C LYS A 153 -23.90 -1.54 16.00
N CYS A 154 -23.64 -0.27 15.68
CA CYS A 154 -22.46 0.12 14.92
C CYS A 154 -21.16 0.21 15.75
N THR A 155 -21.20 -0.03 17.06
CA THR A 155 -19.99 0.08 17.89
C THR A 155 -19.19 -1.20 17.76
N SER A 156 -18.01 -1.09 17.17
CA SER A 156 -17.01 -2.14 17.02
C SER A 156 -16.46 -2.61 18.38
N PRO A 157 -15.82 -3.80 18.44
CA PRO A 157 -15.21 -4.32 19.67
C PRO A 157 -14.14 -3.40 20.28
N ASP A 158 -13.51 -2.55 19.47
CA ASP A 158 -12.53 -1.54 19.89
C ASP A 158 -13.18 -0.26 20.45
N GLY A 159 -14.52 -0.21 20.50
CA GLY A 159 -15.30 0.91 21.02
C GLY A 159 -15.52 2.05 20.03
N LYS A 160 -15.09 1.91 18.78
CA LYS A 160 -15.30 2.92 17.73
C LYS A 160 -16.57 2.65 16.95
N ILE A 161 -17.14 3.69 16.32
CA ILE A 161 -18.30 3.53 15.45
C ILE A 161 -17.77 3.09 14.08
N CYS A 162 -18.21 1.93 13.60
CA CYS A 162 -17.77 1.30 12.35
C CYS A 162 -16.24 1.31 12.19
N SER A 163 -15.50 1.04 13.27
CA SER A 163 -14.03 1.06 13.31
C SER A 163 -13.37 2.36 12.82
N ASN A 164 -14.10 3.49 12.74
CA ASN A 164 -13.71 4.70 12.01
C ASN A 164 -13.41 4.50 10.51
N ARG A 165 -13.93 3.42 9.91
CA ARG A 165 -13.72 3.02 8.52
C ARG A 165 -15.01 2.83 7.75
N GLY A 166 -16.11 3.34 8.30
CA GLY A 166 -17.41 3.34 7.66
C GLY A 166 -18.34 4.34 8.31
N THR A 167 -19.49 4.52 7.69
CA THR A 167 -20.58 5.35 8.18
C THR A 167 -21.67 4.48 8.80
N CYS A 168 -22.13 4.85 10.00
CA CYS A 168 -23.22 4.16 10.67
C CYS A 168 -24.57 4.80 10.29
N VAL A 169 -25.48 4.01 9.73
CA VAL A 169 -26.84 4.43 9.41
C VAL A 169 -27.83 3.40 9.96
N CYS A 170 -28.73 3.83 10.84
CA CYS A 170 -29.75 2.99 11.49
C CYS A 170 -29.27 1.64 12.05
N GLY A 171 -28.04 1.60 12.57
CA GLY A 171 -27.47 0.41 13.20
C GLY A 171 -26.73 -0.53 12.24
N GLU A 172 -26.54 -0.12 11.00
CA GLU A 172 -25.75 -0.83 9.99
C GLU A 172 -24.58 0.04 9.54
N CYS A 173 -23.41 -0.56 9.38
CA CYS A 173 -22.21 0.12 8.92
C CYS A 173 -22.05 -0.02 7.41
N THR A 174 -21.95 1.10 6.70
CA THR A 174 -21.50 1.14 5.31
C THR A 174 -20.00 1.40 5.30
N CYS A 175 -19.21 0.38 4.93
CA CYS A 175 -17.76 0.48 4.93
C CYS A 175 -17.25 1.30 3.74
N HIS A 176 -16.14 2.01 3.96
CA HIS A 176 -15.46 2.72 2.88
C HIS A 176 -14.69 1.74 2.00
N ASP A 177 -14.70 1.95 0.67
CA ASP A 177 -13.98 1.07 -0.25
C ASP A 177 -12.45 1.13 -0.06
N VAL A 178 -11.95 2.25 0.46
CA VAL A 178 -10.53 2.49 0.72
C VAL A 178 -10.33 3.17 2.07
N ASP A 179 -9.23 2.82 2.75
CA ASP A 179 -8.80 3.54 3.94
C ASP A 179 -8.43 5.01 3.58
N PRO A 180 -8.59 5.99 4.49
CA PRO A 180 -8.17 7.38 4.25
C PRO A 180 -6.70 7.56 3.82
N SER A 181 -5.84 6.58 4.09
CA SER A 181 -4.46 6.51 3.59
C SER A 181 -4.37 6.24 2.08
N GLY A 182 -5.38 5.63 1.47
CA GLY A 182 -5.41 5.24 0.05
C GLY A 182 -4.58 3.99 -0.28
N ASP A 183 -3.95 3.40 0.74
CA ASP A 183 -3.03 2.26 0.57
C ASP A 183 -3.76 0.90 0.53
N TRP A 184 -4.99 0.82 1.05
CA TRP A 184 -5.69 -0.44 1.28
C TRP A 184 -7.17 -0.36 0.91
N GLY A 185 -7.66 -1.40 0.23
CA GLY A 185 -9.05 -1.54 -0.20
C GLY A 185 -9.79 -2.71 0.49
N ASP A 186 -11.06 -2.88 0.12
CA ASP A 186 -11.93 -4.00 0.54
C ASP A 186 -12.19 -4.06 2.06
N ILE A 187 -12.53 -2.92 2.67
CA ILE A 187 -12.93 -2.89 4.08
C ILE A 187 -14.32 -3.50 4.23
N HIS A 188 -14.47 -4.45 5.14
CA HIS A 188 -15.72 -5.18 5.33
C HIS A 188 -15.92 -5.61 6.79
N GLY A 189 -17.03 -6.33 7.05
CA GLY A 189 -17.47 -6.73 8.39
C GLY A 189 -18.63 -5.88 8.90
N ASP A 190 -19.37 -6.41 9.87
CA ASP A 190 -20.59 -5.76 10.40
C ASP A 190 -20.32 -4.37 10.98
N THR A 191 -19.08 -4.12 11.41
CA THR A 191 -18.62 -2.84 11.94
C THR A 191 -17.33 -2.34 11.27
N CYS A 192 -17.08 -2.74 10.02
CA CYS A 192 -15.91 -2.34 9.21
C CYS A 192 -14.55 -2.60 9.90
N GLU A 193 -14.49 -3.65 10.71
CA GLU A 193 -13.31 -4.04 11.49
C GLU A 193 -12.30 -4.89 10.69
N CYS A 194 -12.63 -5.27 9.46
CA CYS A 194 -11.81 -6.11 8.60
C CYS A 194 -11.24 -5.35 7.40
N ASP A 195 -10.02 -5.72 7.01
CA ASP A 195 -9.42 -5.38 5.72
C ASP A 195 -8.55 -6.57 5.25
N GLU A 196 -7.93 -6.45 4.07
CA GLU A 196 -7.09 -7.48 3.45
C GLU A 196 -5.96 -8.00 4.38
N ARG A 197 -5.42 -7.18 5.30
CA ARG A 197 -4.37 -7.60 6.24
C ARG A 197 -4.86 -8.64 7.22
N ASN A 198 -6.14 -8.59 7.59
CA ASN A 198 -6.73 -9.57 8.51
C ASN A 198 -6.69 -10.96 7.87
N CYS A 199 -6.75 -11.03 6.53
CA CYS A 199 -6.76 -12.26 5.76
C CYS A 199 -5.37 -12.81 5.44
N GLN A 200 -4.29 -12.07 5.70
CA GLN A 200 -2.92 -12.55 5.44
C GLN A 200 -2.60 -13.87 6.15
N SER A 201 -3.15 -14.07 7.35
CA SER A 201 -2.99 -15.34 8.08
C SER A 201 -3.63 -16.54 7.36
N THR A 202 -4.63 -16.29 6.52
CA THR A 202 -5.39 -17.29 5.75
C THR A 202 -4.85 -17.53 4.35
N TYR A 203 -3.89 -16.70 3.89
CA TYR A 203 -3.21 -16.91 2.62
C TYR A 203 -2.51 -18.28 2.60
N ASP A 204 -2.72 -19.03 1.52
CA ASP A 204 -2.05 -20.29 1.24
C ASP A 204 -1.09 -20.10 0.06
N ARG A 205 0.20 -20.16 0.34
CA ARG A 205 1.28 -20.03 -0.65
C ARG A 205 1.25 -21.11 -1.73
N TYR A 206 0.68 -22.28 -1.45
CA TYR A 206 0.67 -23.39 -2.41
C TYR A 206 -0.42 -23.25 -3.48
N THR A 207 -1.55 -22.63 -3.11
CA THR A 207 -2.63 -22.31 -4.05
C THR A 207 -2.57 -20.89 -4.58
N ASP A 208 -1.70 -20.05 -3.99
CA ASP A 208 -1.61 -18.61 -4.25
C ASP A 208 -2.95 -17.89 -4.06
N ASP A 209 -3.69 -18.27 -3.00
CA ASP A 209 -5.04 -17.80 -2.76
C ASP A 209 -5.34 -17.75 -1.25
N PHE A 210 -6.33 -16.94 -0.85
CA PHE A 210 -6.85 -16.95 0.51
C PHE A 210 -7.79 -18.13 0.72
N CYS A 211 -7.79 -18.70 1.93
CA CYS A 211 -8.67 -19.83 2.26
C CYS A 211 -8.52 -20.99 1.26
N SER A 212 -7.30 -21.25 0.80
CA SER A 212 -6.95 -22.27 -0.19
C SER A 212 -7.79 -22.20 -1.49
N GLY A 213 -8.38 -21.05 -1.82
CA GLY A 213 -9.34 -20.86 -2.93
C GLY A 213 -10.73 -21.50 -2.72
N HIS A 214 -10.94 -22.13 -1.56
CA HIS A 214 -12.12 -22.90 -1.20
C HIS A 214 -13.00 -22.19 -0.15
N GLY A 215 -12.81 -20.90 0.05
CA GLY A 215 -13.63 -20.10 0.95
C GLY A 215 -13.53 -18.61 0.64
N GLN A 216 -14.27 -17.83 1.42
CA GLN A 216 -14.10 -16.39 1.49
C GLN A 216 -13.50 -16.04 2.85
N CYS A 217 -12.51 -15.16 2.87
CA CYS A 217 -11.96 -14.69 4.13
C CYS A 217 -12.88 -13.61 4.72
N ASN A 218 -13.23 -13.80 5.98
CA ASN A 218 -13.98 -12.87 6.80
C ASN A 218 -13.18 -12.58 8.08
N CYS A 219 -12.50 -11.43 8.12
CA CYS A 219 -11.76 -10.96 9.29
C CYS A 219 -10.68 -11.95 9.77
N GLY A 220 -9.95 -12.57 8.84
CA GLY A 220 -8.92 -13.55 9.17
C GLY A 220 -9.44 -14.95 9.52
N THR A 221 -10.74 -15.18 9.37
CA THR A 221 -11.35 -16.52 9.44
C THR A 221 -11.90 -16.88 8.06
N CYS A 222 -11.79 -18.14 7.66
CA CYS A 222 -12.31 -18.58 6.37
C CYS A 222 -13.72 -19.17 6.48
N ASP A 223 -14.65 -18.64 5.69
CA ASP A 223 -15.95 -19.25 5.45
C ASP A 223 -15.86 -20.18 4.24
N CYS A 224 -15.81 -21.49 4.52
CA CYS A 224 -15.58 -22.50 3.51
C CYS A 224 -16.80 -22.75 2.63
N LYS A 225 -16.55 -22.92 1.34
CA LYS A 225 -17.54 -23.38 0.35
C LYS A 225 -18.02 -24.79 0.72
N GLU A 226 -19.23 -25.14 0.27
CA GLU A 226 -19.82 -26.45 0.50
C GLU A 226 -18.85 -27.58 0.07
N GLY A 227 -18.65 -28.55 0.95
CA GLY A 227 -17.71 -29.65 0.71
C GLY A 227 -16.29 -29.43 1.22
N TRP A 228 -15.97 -28.27 1.81
CA TRP A 228 -14.65 -27.95 2.36
C TRP A 228 -14.69 -27.61 3.86
N THR A 229 -13.59 -27.84 4.55
CA THR A 229 -13.41 -27.59 5.98
C THR A 229 -11.94 -27.31 6.29
N GLY A 230 -11.66 -26.84 7.50
CA GLY A 230 -10.31 -26.47 7.93
C GLY A 230 -10.21 -24.99 8.25
N LYS A 231 -9.09 -24.55 8.82
CA LYS A 231 -8.93 -23.14 9.19
C LYS A 231 -8.77 -22.24 7.96
N LYS A 232 -8.20 -22.81 6.90
CA LYS A 232 -7.99 -22.18 5.59
C LYS A 232 -8.79 -22.90 4.51
N CYS A 233 -9.84 -23.65 4.84
CA CYS A 233 -10.60 -24.47 3.90
C CYS A 233 -9.74 -25.44 3.07
N GLU A 234 -8.65 -25.92 3.67
CA GLU A 234 -7.63 -26.74 3.02
C GLU A 234 -8.04 -28.22 2.89
N HIS A 235 -9.14 -28.64 3.51
CA HIS A 235 -9.49 -30.04 3.65
C HIS A 235 -10.88 -30.37 3.07
N PRO A 236 -10.99 -31.32 2.14
CA PRO A 236 -12.28 -31.70 1.57
C PRO A 236 -13.07 -32.60 2.54
N LEU A 237 -14.37 -32.37 2.67
CA LEU A 237 -15.29 -33.19 3.46
C LEU A 237 -15.51 -34.59 2.86
N SER A 238 -15.23 -34.76 1.56
CA SER A 238 -15.24 -36.08 0.90
C SER A 238 -14.11 -37.00 1.35
N CYS A 239 -13.12 -36.47 2.06
CA CYS A 239 -12.03 -37.25 2.61
C CYS A 239 -12.53 -38.19 3.72
N SER A 240 -12.14 -39.46 3.66
CA SER A 240 -12.51 -40.44 4.69
C SER A 240 -11.73 -40.27 6.01
N LEU A 241 -10.70 -39.43 6.03
CA LEU A 241 -9.92 -39.12 7.23
C LEU A 241 -10.43 -37.81 7.84
N SER A 242 -10.39 -37.71 9.16
CA SER A 242 -10.58 -36.42 9.84
C SER A 242 -9.39 -35.49 9.55
N LEU A 243 -9.60 -34.18 9.72
CA LEU A 243 -8.57 -33.15 9.55
C LEU A 243 -7.30 -33.48 10.36
N ASP A 244 -7.44 -33.83 11.64
CA ASP A 244 -6.31 -34.19 12.50
C ASP A 244 -5.59 -35.46 12.04
N SER A 245 -6.33 -36.47 11.59
CA SER A 245 -5.74 -37.73 11.10
C SER A 245 -5.01 -37.52 9.77
N SER A 246 -5.57 -36.71 8.89
CA SER A 246 -4.97 -36.29 7.63
C SER A 246 -3.64 -35.56 7.88
N LEU A 247 -3.65 -34.53 8.74
CA LEU A 247 -2.45 -33.77 9.11
C LEU A 247 -1.38 -34.63 9.79
N LYS A 248 -1.76 -35.52 10.71
CA LYS A 248 -0.81 -36.47 11.34
C LYS A 248 -0.12 -37.36 10.31
N LYS A 249 -0.86 -37.83 9.30
CA LYS A 249 -0.30 -38.68 8.24
C LYS A 249 0.65 -37.90 7.33
N CYS A 250 0.31 -36.66 6.99
CA CYS A 250 1.18 -35.76 6.21
C CYS A 250 2.40 -35.25 6.99
N ARG A 251 2.32 -35.18 8.32
CA ARG A 251 3.45 -34.84 9.18
C ARG A 251 4.48 -35.97 9.23
N GLY A 252 4.04 -37.22 9.34
CA GLY A 252 4.97 -38.34 9.43
C GLY A 252 5.92 -38.17 10.63
N THR A 253 7.23 -38.07 10.38
CA THR A 253 8.28 -37.87 11.39
C THR A 253 8.68 -36.42 11.61
N SER A 254 8.21 -35.49 10.78
CA SER A 254 8.63 -34.09 10.81
C SER A 254 7.81 -33.27 11.81
N THR A 255 8.22 -32.03 12.05
CA THR A 255 7.43 -31.08 12.85
C THR A 255 6.34 -30.36 12.02
N LEU A 256 6.47 -30.33 10.69
CA LEU A 256 5.57 -29.61 9.77
C LEU A 256 4.93 -30.58 8.76
N PRO A 257 3.63 -30.43 8.42
CA PRO A 257 3.02 -31.25 7.39
C PRO A 257 3.80 -31.14 6.07
N CYS A 258 4.04 -32.29 5.42
CA CYS A 258 4.78 -32.39 4.17
C CYS A 258 6.18 -31.73 4.22
N ASN A 259 6.85 -31.79 5.37
CA ASN A 259 8.14 -31.15 5.65
C ASN A 259 8.19 -29.63 5.33
N GLY A 260 7.02 -28.97 5.26
CA GLY A 260 6.92 -27.56 4.87
C GLY A 260 7.26 -27.30 3.39
N ARG A 261 7.26 -28.34 2.56
CA ARG A 261 7.60 -28.29 1.12
C ARG A 261 6.45 -28.76 0.23
N GLY A 262 5.25 -28.85 0.78
CA GLY A 262 4.11 -29.39 0.07
C GLY A 262 2.78 -29.15 0.74
N GLN A 263 1.72 -29.32 -0.04
CA GLN A 263 0.34 -29.23 0.42
C GLN A 263 -0.15 -30.61 0.88
N CYS A 264 -0.82 -30.66 2.03
CA CYS A 264 -1.42 -31.90 2.55
C CYS A 264 -2.88 -32.00 2.12
N LEU A 265 -3.20 -32.99 1.29
CA LEU A 265 -4.58 -33.28 0.86
C LEU A 265 -4.96 -34.71 1.29
N CYS A 266 -5.92 -34.81 2.21
CA CYS A 266 -6.48 -36.09 2.69
C CYS A 266 -5.39 -37.12 3.11
N GLY A 267 -4.35 -36.66 3.82
CA GLY A 267 -3.27 -37.51 4.31
C GLY A 267 -2.25 -37.93 3.25
N GLN A 268 -2.22 -37.24 2.11
CA GLN A 268 -1.21 -37.36 1.06
C GLN A 268 -0.56 -35.99 0.83
N CYS A 269 0.75 -35.97 0.58
CA CYS A 269 1.49 -34.75 0.31
C CYS A 269 1.66 -34.55 -1.20
N ILE A 270 1.36 -33.35 -1.67
CA ILE A 270 1.74 -32.86 -3.00
C ILE A 270 2.97 -31.97 -2.81
N CYS A 271 4.11 -32.38 -3.35
CA CYS A 271 5.36 -31.63 -3.21
C CYS A 271 5.39 -30.44 -4.18
N HIS A 272 5.90 -29.30 -3.70
CA HIS A 272 6.01 -28.07 -4.47
C HIS A 272 7.48 -27.68 -4.70
N PRO A 273 7.81 -27.06 -5.85
CA PRO A 273 6.88 -26.68 -6.92
C PRO A 273 6.39 -27.88 -7.75
N PRO A 274 5.13 -27.88 -8.21
CA PRO A 274 4.56 -29.00 -8.96
C PRO A 274 5.31 -29.20 -10.28
N GLY A 275 5.65 -30.45 -10.59
CA GLY A 275 6.46 -30.80 -11.77
C GLY A 275 7.96 -30.83 -11.52
N ASP A 276 8.43 -30.36 -10.36
CA ASP A 276 9.83 -30.51 -9.95
C ASP A 276 10.02 -31.87 -9.26
N SER A 277 10.71 -32.79 -9.94
CA SER A 277 10.98 -34.13 -9.40
C SER A 277 12.06 -34.16 -8.32
N ARG A 278 12.77 -33.05 -8.09
CA ARG A 278 13.86 -32.98 -7.10
C ARG A 278 13.33 -33.08 -5.67
N ILE A 279 12.11 -32.61 -5.42
CA ILE A 279 11.46 -32.75 -4.11
C ILE A 279 10.50 -33.92 -4.16
N HIS A 280 10.79 -34.96 -3.38
CA HIS A 280 10.05 -36.20 -3.40
C HIS A 280 10.00 -36.87 -2.03
N GLY A 281 9.43 -38.07 -1.99
CA GLY A 281 9.11 -38.79 -0.76
C GLY A 281 7.63 -38.69 -0.40
N LYS A 282 7.19 -39.56 0.51
CA LYS A 282 5.77 -39.66 0.87
C LYS A 282 5.25 -38.41 1.59
N ASN A 283 6.15 -37.72 2.26
CA ASN A 283 5.94 -36.55 3.06
C ASN A 283 6.80 -35.37 2.56
N CYS A 284 7.27 -35.39 1.29
CA CYS A 284 8.17 -34.39 0.70
C CYS A 284 9.45 -34.16 1.52
N GLU A 285 9.96 -35.24 2.12
CA GLU A 285 11.12 -35.24 3.00
C GLU A 285 12.46 -35.20 2.26
N CYS A 286 12.48 -35.54 0.96
CA CYS A 286 13.69 -35.62 0.17
C CYS A 286 13.81 -34.45 -0.80
N ASP A 287 15.05 -33.99 -0.98
CA ASP A 287 15.40 -32.93 -1.90
C ASP A 287 16.76 -33.20 -2.53
N ASP A 288 16.72 -33.50 -3.82
CA ASP A 288 17.91 -33.92 -4.57
C ASP A 288 18.94 -32.79 -4.72
N ARG A 289 18.54 -31.53 -4.49
CA ARG A 289 19.47 -30.38 -4.46
C ARG A 289 20.52 -30.50 -3.34
N GLN A 290 20.23 -31.29 -2.31
CA GLN A 290 21.22 -31.59 -1.26
C GLN A 290 22.37 -32.48 -1.74
N CYS A 291 22.21 -33.08 -2.92
CA CYS A 291 23.19 -33.92 -3.59
C CYS A 291 23.80 -33.25 -4.83
N GLU A 292 23.45 -31.99 -5.12
CA GLU A 292 24.06 -31.23 -6.21
C GLU A 292 25.50 -30.86 -5.86
N ASP A 293 26.38 -30.91 -6.86
CA ASP A 293 27.71 -30.33 -6.77
C ASP A 293 27.70 -28.83 -7.10
N MET A 294 28.89 -28.22 -7.23
CA MET A 294 29.00 -26.79 -7.54
C MET A 294 28.50 -26.44 -8.95
N GLU A 295 28.37 -27.42 -9.85
CA GLU A 295 27.88 -27.25 -11.22
C GLU A 295 26.36 -27.50 -11.32
N GLY A 296 25.73 -27.90 -10.20
CA GLY A 296 24.30 -28.22 -10.15
C GLY A 296 23.97 -29.65 -10.57
N GLU A 297 24.97 -30.51 -10.75
CA GLU A 297 24.77 -31.90 -11.15
C GLU A 297 24.51 -32.79 -9.92
N VAL A 298 23.38 -33.50 -9.94
CA VAL A 298 23.01 -34.39 -8.83
C VAL A 298 23.96 -35.60 -8.83
N CYS A 299 24.71 -35.76 -7.73
CA CYS A 299 25.68 -36.83 -7.58
C CYS A 299 26.70 -36.91 -8.74
N GLY A 300 27.11 -35.74 -9.25
CA GLY A 300 28.09 -35.62 -10.34
C GLY A 300 27.68 -36.35 -11.63
N GLY A 301 26.38 -36.59 -11.83
CA GLY A 301 25.86 -37.36 -12.96
C GLY A 301 26.16 -38.86 -12.94
N HIS A 302 26.73 -39.39 -11.85
CA HIS A 302 27.23 -40.76 -11.74
C HIS A 302 26.58 -41.55 -10.60
N GLY A 303 25.34 -41.22 -10.30
CA GLY A 303 24.55 -41.84 -9.25
C GLY A 303 23.15 -41.27 -9.19
N TYR A 304 22.41 -41.67 -8.17
CA TYR A 304 21.14 -41.04 -7.83
C TYR A 304 21.14 -40.59 -6.37
N CYS A 305 20.46 -39.49 -6.09
CA CYS A 305 20.30 -39.00 -4.73
C CYS A 305 19.22 -39.80 -4.01
N SER A 306 19.56 -40.32 -2.83
CA SER A 306 18.64 -41.00 -1.93
C SER A 306 18.50 -40.14 -0.66
N CYS A 307 17.71 -39.07 -0.76
CA CYS A 307 17.36 -38.21 0.39
C CYS A 307 18.59 -37.61 1.10
N GLY A 308 19.44 -36.89 0.35
CA GLY A 308 20.65 -36.26 0.88
C GLY A 308 21.90 -37.15 0.89
N ARG A 309 21.82 -38.37 0.33
CA ARG A 309 22.97 -39.24 0.15
C ARG A 309 23.04 -39.79 -1.26
N CYS A 310 24.17 -39.59 -1.94
CA CYS A 310 24.41 -40.16 -3.25
C CYS A 310 24.67 -41.67 -3.20
N ILE A 311 23.97 -42.40 -4.06
CA ILE A 311 24.20 -43.81 -4.34
C ILE A 311 24.90 -43.90 -5.69
N CYS A 312 26.21 -44.16 -5.66
CA CYS A 312 27.03 -44.13 -6.86
C CYS A 312 26.85 -45.36 -7.73
N GLU A 313 26.93 -45.15 -9.04
CA GLU A 313 26.97 -46.22 -10.02
C GLU A 313 28.24 -47.07 -9.90
N LYS A 314 28.22 -48.24 -10.55
CA LYS A 314 29.39 -49.12 -10.57
C LYS A 314 30.57 -48.38 -11.20
N GLY A 315 31.69 -48.37 -10.49
CA GLY A 315 32.87 -47.66 -10.94
C GLY A 315 32.99 -46.22 -10.44
N TRP A 316 32.06 -45.70 -9.62
CA TRP A 316 32.15 -44.34 -9.07
C TRP A 316 32.05 -44.32 -7.54
N PHE A 317 32.75 -43.40 -6.88
CA PHE A 317 32.74 -43.24 -5.43
C PHE A 317 32.98 -41.77 -5.03
N GLY A 318 32.92 -41.51 -3.72
CA GLY A 318 32.95 -40.16 -3.16
C GLY A 318 31.59 -39.75 -2.61
N LYS A 319 31.54 -38.60 -1.93
CA LYS A 319 30.30 -38.08 -1.32
C LYS A 319 29.24 -37.75 -2.38
N LEU A 320 29.69 -37.24 -3.53
CA LEU A 320 28.87 -36.85 -4.67
C LEU A 320 29.17 -37.72 -5.90
N CYS A 321 29.73 -38.92 -5.71
CA CYS A 321 30.09 -39.82 -6.81
C CYS A 321 31.05 -39.22 -7.84
N GLN A 322 31.86 -38.25 -7.43
CA GLN A 322 32.71 -37.48 -8.31
C GLN A 322 33.99 -38.22 -8.75
N PHE A 323 34.36 -39.32 -8.10
CA PHE A 323 35.64 -40.01 -8.35
C PHE A 323 35.44 -41.37 -9.05
N PRO A 324 36.13 -41.63 -10.18
CA PRO A 324 36.12 -42.95 -10.81
C PRO A 324 36.99 -43.94 -10.01
N ARG A 325 36.52 -45.18 -9.82
CA ARG A 325 37.24 -46.24 -9.09
C ARG A 325 38.41 -46.84 -9.88
N SER A 326 38.32 -46.84 -11.21
CA SER A 326 39.34 -47.38 -12.11
C SER A 326 40.00 -46.25 -12.86
N CYS A 327 41.32 -46.29 -12.97
CA CYS A 327 42.10 -45.25 -13.60
C CYS A 327 43.11 -45.83 -14.56
N ASP A 328 43.21 -45.23 -15.74
CA ASP A 328 44.09 -45.64 -16.83
C ASP A 328 45.43 -44.89 -16.74
N MET A 329 46.05 -44.96 -15.55
CA MET A 329 47.36 -44.39 -15.29
C MET A 329 48.09 -45.18 -14.19
N SER A 330 49.42 -45.14 -14.21
CA SER A 330 50.23 -45.79 -13.17
C SER A 330 50.21 -45.01 -11.86
N ASP A 331 50.43 -45.72 -10.74
CA ASP A 331 50.54 -45.09 -9.41
C ASP A 331 51.61 -43.99 -9.35
N ALA A 332 52.68 -44.12 -10.13
CA ALA A 332 53.74 -43.12 -10.21
C ALA A 332 53.24 -41.82 -10.87
N GLN A 333 52.56 -41.93 -12.02
CA GLN A 333 51.98 -40.79 -12.72
C GLN A 333 50.87 -40.12 -11.90
N SER A 334 50.05 -40.92 -11.23
CA SER A 334 49.03 -40.38 -10.33
C SER A 334 49.65 -39.58 -9.20
N LYS A 335 50.73 -40.08 -8.57
CA LYS A 335 51.38 -39.38 -7.45
C LYS A 335 52.02 -38.07 -7.87
N GLU A 336 52.67 -38.04 -9.04
CA GLU A 336 53.30 -36.84 -9.59
C GLU A 336 52.31 -35.68 -9.76
N LEU A 337 51.06 -35.97 -10.16
CA LEU A 337 50.01 -34.96 -10.32
C LEU A 337 49.42 -34.45 -9.00
N CYS A 338 49.65 -35.14 -7.89
CA CYS A 338 49.14 -34.77 -6.56
C CYS A 338 50.23 -34.22 -5.63
N GLU A 339 51.47 -34.14 -6.10
CA GLU A 339 52.63 -33.71 -5.33
C GLU A 339 52.77 -32.19 -5.42
N THR A 340 52.81 -31.51 -4.26
CA THR A 340 53.05 -30.06 -4.21
C THR A 340 54.53 -29.73 -4.43
N GLU A 341 54.87 -28.44 -4.62
CA GLU A 341 56.27 -28.00 -4.79
C GLU A 341 57.19 -28.42 -3.62
N ASP A 342 56.62 -28.60 -2.42
CA ASP A 342 57.32 -29.06 -1.22
C ASP A 342 57.55 -30.59 -1.17
N GLY A 343 57.11 -31.32 -2.21
CA GLY A 343 57.21 -32.78 -2.29
C GLY A 343 56.18 -33.52 -1.43
N VAL A 344 55.10 -32.84 -1.01
CA VAL A 344 54.08 -33.40 -0.14
C VAL A 344 52.83 -33.74 -0.96
N ILE A 345 52.42 -35.00 -0.93
CA ILE A 345 51.20 -35.45 -1.60
C ILE A 345 49.97 -34.87 -0.89
N CYS A 346 49.14 -34.13 -1.64
CA CYS A 346 47.87 -33.55 -1.16
C CYS A 346 48.03 -32.79 0.17
N SER A 347 49.12 -32.02 0.31
CA SER A 347 49.46 -31.23 1.50
C SER A 347 49.47 -32.02 2.81
N GLY A 348 49.53 -33.36 2.74
CA GLY A 348 49.42 -34.26 3.90
C GLY A 348 48.02 -34.31 4.54
N LYS A 349 47.03 -33.61 3.98
CA LYS A 349 45.64 -33.53 4.49
C LYS A 349 44.67 -34.42 3.69
N GLY A 350 45.16 -35.15 2.68
CA GLY A 350 44.35 -35.99 1.81
C GLY A 350 45.08 -37.21 1.27
N SER A 351 44.40 -37.93 0.38
CA SER A 351 44.95 -39.06 -0.37
C SER A 351 44.85 -38.81 -1.87
N CYS A 352 45.90 -39.11 -2.62
CA CYS A 352 45.87 -39.00 -4.07
C CYS A 352 45.18 -40.20 -4.71
N HIS A 353 44.23 -39.92 -5.60
CA HIS A 353 43.56 -40.92 -6.41
C HIS A 353 43.46 -40.41 -7.85
N CYS A 354 44.20 -41.04 -8.77
CA CYS A 354 44.15 -40.79 -10.20
C CYS A 354 44.51 -39.36 -10.61
N GLY A 355 45.55 -38.84 -9.96
CA GLY A 355 46.05 -37.48 -10.15
C GLY A 355 45.16 -36.41 -9.52
N GLN A 356 44.20 -36.78 -8.68
CA GLN A 356 43.36 -35.83 -7.97
C GLN A 356 43.39 -36.09 -6.46
N CYS A 357 43.50 -35.04 -5.67
CA CYS A 357 43.52 -35.16 -4.22
C CYS A 357 42.10 -35.31 -3.65
N ILE A 358 41.91 -36.38 -2.89
CA ILE A 358 40.71 -36.60 -2.08
C ILE A 358 41.02 -36.11 -0.67
N CYS A 359 40.52 -34.91 -0.34
CA CYS A 359 40.74 -34.30 0.96
C CYS A 359 39.98 -35.06 2.04
N SER A 360 40.69 -35.45 3.10
CA SER A 360 40.09 -36.17 4.21
C SER A 360 39.40 -35.14 5.12
N PRO A 361 38.08 -35.22 5.33
CA PRO A 361 37.43 -34.39 6.33
C PRO A 361 37.96 -34.84 7.70
N GLN A 362 38.86 -34.04 8.29
CA GLN A 362 39.13 -34.11 9.72
C GLN A 362 37.94 -33.41 10.44
N GLU A 363 38.02 -33.03 11.72
CA GLU A 363 36.88 -32.38 12.42
C GLU A 363 36.44 -31.02 11.79
N TRP A 364 37.03 -30.61 10.67
CA TRP A 364 36.83 -29.36 9.94
C TRP A 364 36.91 -29.58 8.41
N TRP A 365 36.48 -28.57 7.65
CA TRP A 365 36.45 -28.60 6.19
C TRP A 365 37.84 -28.32 5.61
N VAL A 366 38.37 -29.28 4.84
CA VAL A 366 39.63 -29.16 4.09
C VAL A 366 39.30 -29.24 2.61
N SER A 367 39.75 -28.27 1.83
CA SER A 367 39.43 -28.10 0.41
C SER A 367 40.66 -27.68 -0.41
N GLY A 368 40.50 -27.43 -1.71
CA GLY A 368 41.61 -27.10 -2.63
C GLY A 368 42.05 -28.27 -3.52
N GLU A 369 42.83 -27.96 -4.55
CA GLU A 369 43.30 -28.95 -5.55
C GLU A 369 44.27 -29.96 -4.94
N TYR A 370 45.07 -29.50 -3.98
CA TYR A 370 46.05 -30.28 -3.22
C TYR A 370 45.69 -30.36 -1.73
N CYS A 371 44.43 -30.13 -1.36
CA CYS A 371 43.97 -30.08 0.03
C CYS A 371 44.74 -29.09 0.91
N GLU A 372 45.20 -28.00 0.31
CA GLU A 372 45.97 -26.94 0.95
C GLU A 372 45.09 -26.08 1.87
N CYS A 373 43.83 -25.87 1.48
CA CYS A 373 42.89 -24.98 2.17
C CYS A 373 42.30 -25.66 3.40
N ASP A 374 42.44 -25.02 4.56
CA ASP A 374 41.85 -25.46 5.82
C ASP A 374 41.02 -24.32 6.39
N ASP A 375 39.72 -24.53 6.55
CA ASP A 375 38.79 -23.47 6.96
C ASP A 375 39.11 -22.90 8.36
N ARG A 376 39.97 -23.57 9.17
CA ARG A 376 40.47 -23.03 10.43
C ARG A 376 41.39 -21.82 10.26
N GLU A 377 41.96 -21.67 9.08
CA GLU A 377 42.86 -20.56 8.72
C GLU A 377 42.09 -19.27 8.42
N CYS A 378 40.77 -19.36 8.16
CA CYS A 378 39.94 -18.17 8.04
C CYS A 378 39.81 -17.41 9.36
N ASP A 379 39.71 -16.09 9.24
CA ASP A 379 39.57 -15.19 10.37
C ASP A 379 38.30 -15.49 11.18
N LYS A 380 38.45 -15.35 12.51
CA LYS A 380 37.39 -15.62 13.48
C LYS A 380 37.15 -14.39 14.32
N HIS A 381 35.88 -14.13 14.61
CA HIS A 381 35.48 -13.15 15.62
C HIS A 381 34.47 -13.82 16.56
N ASP A 382 34.65 -13.62 17.87
CA ASP A 382 33.94 -14.32 18.94
C ASP A 382 33.94 -15.87 18.83
N GLY A 383 35.02 -16.42 18.28
CA GLY A 383 35.20 -17.87 18.14
C GLY A 383 34.45 -18.50 16.96
N LEU A 384 33.74 -17.71 16.15
CA LEU A 384 33.03 -18.14 14.94
C LEU A 384 33.86 -17.77 13.69
N ILE A 385 34.06 -18.73 12.79
CA ILE A 385 34.67 -18.50 11.47
C ILE A 385 33.73 -17.60 10.66
N CYS A 386 34.27 -16.53 10.10
CA CYS A 386 33.50 -15.54 9.34
C CYS A 386 32.24 -15.04 10.06
N THR A 387 32.26 -15.04 11.41
CA THR A 387 31.12 -14.74 12.31
C THR A 387 29.81 -15.49 12.04
N GLY A 388 29.82 -16.50 11.16
CA GLY A 388 28.61 -17.12 10.63
C GLY A 388 27.85 -16.26 9.60
N ASN A 389 28.41 -15.11 9.17
CA ASN A 389 27.84 -14.18 8.20
C ASN A 389 28.58 -14.17 6.85
N GLY A 390 29.38 -15.21 6.61
CA GLY A 390 30.14 -15.39 5.39
C GLY A 390 30.58 -16.84 5.25
N VAL A 391 31.10 -17.17 4.08
CA VAL A 391 31.66 -18.49 3.77
C VAL A 391 33.18 -18.38 3.75
N CYS A 392 33.86 -19.31 4.41
CA CYS A 392 35.32 -19.38 4.35
C CYS A 392 35.74 -19.91 2.97
N ASN A 393 36.55 -19.13 2.27
CA ASN A 393 37.17 -19.47 1.00
C ASN A 393 38.69 -19.42 1.17
N CYS A 394 39.27 -20.57 1.55
CA CYS A 394 40.72 -20.79 1.63
C CYS A 394 41.50 -19.69 2.36
N GLY A 395 41.14 -19.43 3.63
CA GLY A 395 41.81 -18.43 4.47
C GLY A 395 41.25 -17.01 4.36
N SER A 396 40.28 -16.76 3.48
CA SER A 396 39.55 -15.48 3.39
C SER A 396 38.05 -15.69 3.60
N CYS A 397 37.40 -14.77 4.30
CA CYS A 397 35.95 -14.81 4.46
C CYS A 397 35.24 -14.05 3.33
N ASP A 398 34.39 -14.76 2.60
CA ASP A 398 33.47 -14.16 1.62
C ASP A 398 32.17 -13.81 2.34
N CYS A 399 32.04 -12.53 2.68
CA CYS A 399 30.91 -12.02 3.44
C CYS A 399 29.62 -12.00 2.62
N TRP A 400 28.52 -12.38 3.27
CA TRP A 400 27.20 -12.24 2.70
C TRP A 400 26.84 -10.76 2.54
N GLU A 401 25.88 -10.48 1.67
CA GLU A 401 25.46 -9.10 1.37
C GLU A 401 25.08 -8.33 2.64
N GLY A 402 25.61 -7.12 2.78
CA GLY A 402 25.45 -6.28 3.98
C GLY A 402 26.46 -6.55 5.09
N TRP A 403 27.35 -7.55 4.97
CA TRP A 403 28.44 -7.79 5.92
C TRP A 403 29.81 -7.47 5.31
N THR A 404 30.73 -6.99 6.13
CA THR A 404 32.12 -6.67 5.77
C THR A 404 33.06 -6.89 6.97
N GLY A 405 34.35 -6.63 6.78
CA GLY A 405 35.42 -7.01 7.73
C GLY A 405 36.07 -8.33 7.34
N ASN A 406 37.23 -8.62 7.94
CA ASN A 406 38.03 -9.81 7.58
C ASN A 406 37.38 -11.12 8.04
N ALA A 407 36.57 -11.06 9.11
CA ALA A 407 35.74 -12.16 9.61
C ALA A 407 34.25 -11.88 9.41
N CYS A 408 33.87 -10.98 8.49
CA CYS A 408 32.48 -10.57 8.25
C CYS A 408 31.75 -10.03 9.49
N GLU A 409 32.50 -9.42 10.40
CA GLU A 409 32.03 -8.99 11.72
C GLU A 409 31.29 -7.64 11.71
N ILE A 410 31.32 -6.92 10.60
CA ILE A 410 30.78 -5.57 10.47
C ILE A 410 29.54 -5.59 9.60
N TRP A 411 28.37 -5.25 10.15
CA TRP A 411 27.16 -5.00 9.35
C TRP A 411 27.16 -3.58 8.78
N VAL A 412 26.92 -3.46 7.48
CA VAL A 412 26.85 -2.20 6.71
C VAL A 412 25.54 -2.04 5.94
N GLY A 413 24.59 -2.97 6.11
CA GLY A 413 23.27 -2.87 5.48
C GLY A 413 22.48 -1.66 5.98
N GLU A 414 21.84 -0.94 5.06
CA GLU A 414 20.99 0.22 5.36
C GLU A 414 19.89 -0.16 6.36
N GLU A 415 19.81 0.59 7.47
CA GLU A 415 18.60 0.65 8.30
C GLU A 415 17.46 1.17 7.41
N TYR A 416 16.47 0.32 7.12
CA TYR A 416 15.14 0.76 6.68
C TYR A 416 14.28 1.14 7.87
#